data_AF-A0A815J4M0-F1
#
_entry.id   AF-A0A815J4M0-F1
#
_cell.length_a   1.000
_cell.length_b   1.000
_cell.length_c   1.000
_cell.angle_alpha   90.00
_cell.angle_beta   90.00
_cell.angle_gamma   90.00
#
_symmetry.space_group_name_H-M   'P 1'
#
loop_
_entity.id
_entity.type
_entity.pdbx_description
1 polymer ?
#
loop_
_entity_poly.entity_id
_entity_poly.type
_entity_poly.pdbx_seq_one_letter_code
_entity_poly.pdbx_strand_id
1 'polypeptide(L)'
;MPLTYSSRGFVFVPAHSNSCKFLKSPNILKEMDPEDDNIYMSNLADKYFDRPAEAEFDICMADFASEYEIISIKKNIKNPKTPIKRLQTLNFAINKRCNRNAIIRYPYFNRENYFENLLSLYLPIRSRNELKKPYELFYEKGETFDNRQQCMRKVKEIVLENRKKYEAHVKETGETESLFNELSLNMKDNEWAEIVANKEKHSTWSREIEQENNPDFNIIHKRKN
;
A
#
# COMPACT_ATOMS: atom_id res chain seq x y z
N MET A 1 -8.78 10.15 -21.63
CA MET A 1 -8.54 8.69 -21.59
C MET A 1 -9.41 8.08 -20.50
N PRO A 2 -10.21 7.03 -20.78
CA PRO A 2 -10.98 6.36 -19.75
C PRO A 2 -10.03 5.59 -18.82
N LEU A 3 -10.28 5.64 -17.51
CA LEU A 3 -9.54 4.85 -16.52
C LEU A 3 -9.78 3.36 -16.81
N THR A 4 -8.80 2.70 -17.43
CA THR A 4 -8.84 1.26 -17.60
C THR A 4 -8.79 0.61 -16.23
N TYR A 5 -9.80 -0.21 -15.93
CA TYR A 5 -9.87 -0.97 -14.69
C TYR A 5 -8.66 -1.90 -14.62
N SER A 6 -7.64 -1.52 -13.85
CA SER A 6 -6.48 -2.37 -13.63
C SER A 6 -6.93 -3.59 -12.82
N SER A 7 -6.72 -4.79 -13.37
CA SER A 7 -6.97 -6.05 -12.67
C SER A 7 -6.02 -6.30 -11.49
N ARG A 8 -5.04 -5.40 -11.27
CA ARG A 8 -4.04 -5.51 -10.22
C ARG A 8 -4.49 -4.72 -8.99
N GLY A 9 -4.70 -5.41 -7.87
CA GLY A 9 -5.06 -4.79 -6.59
C GLY A 9 -3.97 -3.86 -6.07
N PHE A 10 -4.36 -2.86 -5.29
CA PHE A 10 -3.45 -2.00 -4.54
C PHE A 10 -3.59 -2.27 -3.04
N VAL A 11 -2.49 -2.15 -2.29
CA VAL A 11 -2.48 -2.26 -0.83
C VAL A 11 -1.72 -1.07 -0.27
N PHE A 12 -2.33 -0.35 0.66
CA PHE A 12 -1.64 0.70 1.41
C PHE A 12 -0.96 0.10 2.64
N VAL A 13 0.34 0.34 2.79
CA VAL A 13 1.15 -0.18 3.89
C VAL A 13 1.53 0.99 4.82
N PRO A 14 0.98 1.04 6.05
CA PRO A 14 1.36 2.06 7.01
C PRO A 14 2.72 1.70 7.61
N ALA A 15 3.81 2.26 7.06
CA ALA A 15 5.17 1.97 7.51
C ALA A 15 5.50 2.55 8.90
N HIS A 16 4.82 3.64 9.29
CA HIS A 16 5.07 4.35 10.54
C HIS A 16 4.63 3.55 11.78
N SER A 17 5.30 3.78 12.91
CA SER A 17 4.99 3.21 14.23
C SER A 17 3.57 3.55 14.70
N ASN A 18 3.08 4.75 14.37
CA ASN A 18 1.71 5.19 14.68
C ASN A 18 0.67 4.74 13.63
N SER A 19 0.83 3.54 13.06
CA SER A 19 -0.06 3.02 12.01
C SER A 19 -1.53 3.22 12.40
N CYS A 20 -2.37 3.71 11.49
CA CYS A 20 -3.78 3.99 11.76
C CYS A 20 -4.45 2.83 12.49
N LYS A 21 -4.82 3.05 13.76
CA LYS A 21 -5.60 2.12 14.55
C LYS A 21 -7.07 2.46 14.34
N PHE A 22 -7.85 1.46 13.95
CA PHE A 22 -9.29 1.59 13.82
C PHE A 22 -9.94 0.95 15.03
N LEU A 23 -10.98 1.58 15.56
CA LEU A 23 -11.81 0.95 16.58
C LEU A 23 -12.54 -0.26 15.99
N LYS A 24 -12.83 -1.26 16.83
CA LYS A 24 -13.74 -2.35 16.49
C LYS A 24 -15.11 -1.78 16.11
N SER A 25 -15.92 -2.58 15.42
CA SER A 25 -17.24 -2.12 15.00
C SER A 25 -18.10 -1.76 16.21
N PRO A 26 -19.01 -0.77 16.10
CA PRO A 26 -19.86 -0.34 17.22
C PRO A 26 -20.63 -1.48 17.87
N ASN A 27 -21.02 -2.50 17.10
CA ASN A 27 -21.72 -3.68 17.63
C ASN A 27 -20.83 -4.50 18.55
N ILE A 28 -19.57 -4.72 18.18
CA ILE A 28 -18.61 -5.45 19.02
C ILE A 28 -18.29 -4.63 20.27
N LEU A 29 -18.06 -3.32 20.12
CA LEU A 29 -17.73 -2.45 21.26
C LEU A 29 -18.84 -2.38 22.32
N LYS A 30 -20.11 -2.48 21.91
CA LYS A 30 -21.26 -2.50 22.85
C LYS A 30 -21.36 -3.79 23.66
N GLU A 31 -20.84 -4.89 23.14
CA GLU A 31 -20.84 -6.21 23.79
C GLU A 31 -19.58 -6.44 24.63
N MET A 32 -18.55 -5.61 24.45
CA MET A 32 -17.30 -5.69 25.21
C MET A 32 -17.48 -5.13 26.64
N ASP A 33 -16.67 -5.66 27.55
CA ASP A 33 -16.54 -5.10 28.89
C ASP A 33 -15.99 -3.67 28.79
N PRO A 34 -16.60 -2.67 29.48
CA PRO A 34 -16.07 -1.30 29.52
C PRO A 34 -14.61 -1.19 29.95
N GLU A 35 -14.08 -2.17 30.69
CA GLU A 35 -12.68 -2.21 31.13
C GLU A 35 -11.73 -2.96 30.16
N ASP A 36 -12.22 -3.44 29.01
CA ASP A 36 -11.39 -4.15 28.03
C ASP A 36 -10.61 -3.16 27.12
N ASP A 37 -9.29 -3.14 27.26
CA ASP A 37 -8.37 -2.32 26.45
C ASP A 37 -8.27 -2.73 24.97
N ASN A 38 -8.78 -3.90 24.59
CA ASN A 38 -8.72 -4.43 23.22
C ASN A 38 -9.75 -3.77 22.30
N ILE A 39 -9.92 -2.45 22.33
CA ILE A 39 -10.93 -1.74 21.53
C ILE A 39 -10.55 -1.59 20.06
N TYR A 40 -9.29 -1.88 19.70
CA TYR A 40 -8.77 -1.68 18.35
C TYR A 40 -8.88 -2.94 17.48
N MET A 41 -9.02 -2.74 16.17
CA MET A 41 -8.94 -3.79 15.16
C MET A 41 -7.50 -4.10 14.80
N SER A 42 -7.21 -5.38 14.57
CA SER A 42 -5.93 -5.83 14.03
C SER A 42 -5.67 -5.21 12.65
N ASN A 43 -4.56 -4.50 12.50
CA ASN A 43 -4.14 -3.85 11.27
C ASN A 43 -3.27 -4.81 10.40
N LEU A 44 -2.68 -4.28 9.32
CA LEU A 44 -1.80 -5.05 8.44
C LEU A 44 -0.51 -5.49 9.14
N ALA A 45 0.08 -4.62 9.97
CA ALA A 45 1.30 -4.90 10.70
C ALA A 45 1.09 -6.00 11.76
N ASP A 46 -0.02 -5.97 12.48
CA ASP A 46 -0.38 -7.00 13.48
C ASP A 46 -0.46 -8.37 12.81
N LYS A 47 -1.08 -8.43 11.63
CA LYS A 47 -1.20 -9.67 10.84
C LYS A 47 0.13 -10.11 10.22
N TYR A 48 0.98 -9.16 9.88
CA TYR A 48 2.34 -9.44 9.43
C TYR A 48 3.18 -10.03 10.56
N PHE A 49 3.12 -9.51 11.78
CA PHE A 49 3.85 -10.07 12.93
C PHE A 49 3.32 -11.44 13.34
N ASP A 50 2.00 -11.65 13.22
CA ASP A 50 1.33 -12.92 13.52
C ASP A 50 1.40 -13.95 12.37
N ARG A 51 2.24 -13.71 11.35
CA ARG A 51 2.42 -14.62 10.21
C ARG A 51 2.97 -15.99 10.64
N PRO A 52 2.76 -17.06 9.85
CA PRO A 52 3.19 -18.41 10.22
C PRO A 52 4.69 -18.51 10.51
N ALA A 53 5.10 -19.42 11.39
CA ALA A 53 6.47 -19.52 11.91
C ALA A 53 7.44 -20.20 10.93
N GLU A 54 6.95 -20.82 9.85
CA GLU A 54 7.82 -21.48 8.89
C GLU A 54 8.78 -20.49 8.22
N ALA A 55 10.00 -20.95 7.92
CA ALA A 55 11.06 -20.11 7.32
C ALA A 55 10.64 -19.48 5.98
N GLU A 56 9.73 -20.10 5.23
CA GLU A 56 9.16 -19.52 4.00
C GLU A 56 8.49 -18.16 4.26
N PHE A 57 7.98 -17.93 5.47
CA PHE A 57 7.34 -16.69 5.88
C PHE A 57 8.29 -15.69 6.56
N ASP A 58 9.60 -15.94 6.56
CA ASP A 58 10.59 -14.91 6.91
C ASP A 58 10.84 -13.95 5.74
N ILE A 59 9.77 -13.21 5.45
CA ILE A 59 9.67 -12.20 4.42
C ILE A 59 9.46 -10.82 5.04
N CYS A 60 9.76 -9.77 4.28
CA CYS A 60 9.50 -8.39 4.70
C CYS A 60 8.02 -8.01 4.60
N MET A 61 7.62 -6.91 5.24
CA MET A 61 6.23 -6.44 5.23
C MET A 61 5.74 -6.10 3.81
N ALA A 62 6.62 -5.56 2.96
CA ALA A 62 6.32 -5.31 1.55
C ALA A 62 5.97 -6.59 0.79
N ASP A 63 6.79 -7.64 0.91
CA ASP A 63 6.54 -8.95 0.30
C ASP A 63 5.25 -9.57 0.83
N PHE A 64 5.02 -9.49 2.14
CA PHE A 64 3.78 -9.99 2.75
C PHE A 64 2.54 -9.29 2.18
N ALA A 65 2.54 -7.96 2.13
CA ALA A 65 1.41 -7.17 1.62
C ALA A 65 1.19 -7.36 0.10
N SER A 66 2.27 -7.55 -0.65
CA SER A 66 2.23 -7.67 -2.10
C SER A 66 1.85 -9.07 -2.56
N GLU A 67 2.47 -10.11 -2.01
CA GLU A 67 2.31 -11.50 -2.45
C GLU A 67 1.10 -12.20 -1.83
N TYR A 68 0.67 -11.79 -0.64
CA TYR A 68 -0.39 -12.48 0.09
C TYR A 68 -1.67 -11.65 0.15
N GLU A 69 -2.78 -12.35 0.21
CA GLU A 69 -4.09 -11.80 0.53
C GLU A 69 -4.53 -12.30 1.90
N ILE A 70 -5.07 -11.39 2.69
CA ILE A 70 -5.54 -11.65 4.05
C ILE A 70 -7.02 -12.00 3.99
N ILE A 71 -7.37 -13.16 4.53
CA ILE A 71 -8.71 -13.73 4.52
C ILE A 71 -9.20 -13.86 5.96
N SER A 72 -10.45 -13.49 6.21
CA SER A 72 -11.11 -13.82 7.47
C SER A 72 -11.50 -15.30 7.47
N ILE A 73 -11.18 -16.03 8.54
CA ILE A 73 -11.48 -17.46 8.66
C ILE A 73 -12.98 -17.75 8.54
N LYS A 74 -13.85 -16.78 8.87
CA LYS A 74 -15.31 -16.92 8.72
C LYS A 74 -15.76 -17.04 7.25
N LYS A 75 -14.94 -16.59 6.29
CA LYS A 75 -15.23 -16.74 4.87
C LYS A 75 -14.76 -18.10 4.38
N ASN A 76 -15.70 -19.03 4.19
CA ASN A 76 -15.42 -20.32 3.56
C ASN A 76 -15.08 -20.12 2.08
N ILE A 77 -13.78 -20.16 1.73
CA ILE A 77 -13.33 -20.18 0.34
C ILE A 77 -13.51 -21.59 -0.20
N LYS A 78 -14.43 -21.75 -1.15
CA LYS A 78 -14.59 -22.99 -1.91
C LYS A 78 -13.44 -23.09 -2.92
N ASN A 79 -12.68 -24.19 -2.89
CA ASN A 79 -11.58 -24.50 -3.81
C ASN A 79 -10.50 -23.41 -3.91
N PRO A 80 -9.69 -23.20 -2.87
CA PRO A 80 -8.61 -22.21 -2.94
C PRO A 80 -7.55 -22.61 -3.97
N LYS A 81 -7.12 -21.65 -4.79
CA LYS A 81 -6.08 -21.84 -5.82
C LYS A 81 -4.67 -22.04 -5.24
N THR A 82 -4.43 -21.56 -4.03
CA THR A 82 -3.16 -21.66 -3.29
C THR A 82 -3.43 -22.13 -1.88
N PRO A 83 -2.44 -22.77 -1.21
CA PRO A 83 -2.61 -23.24 0.15
C PRO A 83 -2.96 -22.07 1.08
N ILE A 84 -4.00 -22.28 1.89
CA ILE A 84 -4.41 -21.34 2.94
C ILE A 84 -3.60 -21.66 4.19
N LYS A 85 -2.92 -20.65 4.75
CA LYS A 85 -2.15 -20.76 5.99
C LYS A 85 -2.77 -19.86 7.05
N ARG A 86 -3.00 -20.38 8.24
CA ARG A 86 -3.56 -19.61 9.35
C ARG A 86 -2.48 -18.74 9.98
N LEU A 87 -2.87 -17.55 10.42
CA LEU A 87 -2.02 -16.77 11.32
C LEU A 87 -1.95 -17.47 12.69
N GLN A 88 -0.95 -17.13 13.49
CA GLN A 88 -0.64 -17.89 14.71
C GLN A 88 -1.70 -17.69 15.80
N THR A 89 -2.05 -16.42 16.07
CA THR A 89 -2.91 -16.03 17.19
C THR A 89 -4.22 -15.40 16.72
N LEU A 90 -4.16 -14.62 15.64
CA LEU A 90 -5.28 -13.89 15.08
C LEU A 90 -6.18 -14.82 14.27
N ASN A 91 -7.49 -14.54 14.30
CA ASN A 91 -8.51 -15.28 13.54
C ASN A 91 -8.54 -14.90 12.05
N PHE A 92 -7.37 -14.87 11.42
CA PHE A 92 -7.18 -14.64 9.98
C PHE A 92 -6.33 -15.75 9.37
N ALA A 93 -6.41 -15.85 8.06
CA ALA A 93 -5.56 -16.70 7.26
C ALA A 93 -4.99 -15.88 6.09
N ILE A 94 -3.93 -16.40 5.49
CA ILE A 94 -3.30 -15.85 4.29
C ILE A 94 -3.32 -16.88 3.18
N ASN A 95 -3.43 -16.40 1.95
CA ASN A 95 -3.20 -17.19 0.75
C ASN A 95 -2.30 -16.41 -0.21
N LYS A 96 -1.49 -17.13 -0.97
CA LYS A 96 -0.64 -16.51 -1.98
C LYS A 96 -1.48 -16.06 -3.18
N ARG A 97 -1.29 -14.84 -3.66
CA ARG A 97 -1.95 -14.33 -4.86
C ARG A 97 -1.43 -15.09 -6.08
N CYS A 98 -2.33 -15.65 -6.89
CA CYS A 98 -1.95 -16.51 -8.01
C CYS A 98 -1.67 -15.74 -9.31
N ASN A 99 -2.37 -14.64 -9.54
CA ASN A 99 -2.32 -13.96 -10.84
C ASN A 99 -1.22 -12.89 -10.88
N ARG A 100 -1.34 -11.88 -10.01
CA ARG A 100 -0.42 -10.75 -9.92
C ARG A 100 -0.29 -10.30 -8.47
N ASN A 101 0.93 -9.98 -8.06
CA ASN A 101 1.19 -9.37 -6.77
C ASN A 101 0.52 -8.00 -6.68
N ALA A 102 0.03 -7.61 -5.51
CA ALA A 102 -0.57 -6.30 -5.31
C ALA A 102 0.49 -5.19 -5.44
N ILE A 103 0.08 -4.05 -6.00
CA ILE A 103 0.90 -2.84 -5.96
C ILE A 103 0.85 -2.30 -4.54
N ILE A 104 1.99 -2.21 -3.86
CA ILE A 104 2.06 -1.58 -2.56
C ILE A 104 2.22 -0.07 -2.71
N ARG A 105 1.55 0.68 -1.85
CA ARG A 105 1.74 2.12 -1.66
C ARG A 105 2.01 2.36 -0.19
N TYR A 106 2.90 3.29 0.13
CA TYR A 106 3.25 3.63 1.50
C TYR A 106 3.44 5.14 1.57
N PRO A 107 3.26 5.75 2.75
CA PRO A 107 3.46 7.18 2.90
C PRO A 107 4.92 7.52 2.59
N TYR A 108 5.14 8.68 1.96
CA TYR A 108 6.48 9.19 1.74
C TYR A 108 7.22 9.33 3.07
N PHE A 109 8.47 8.87 3.07
CA PHE A 109 9.30 8.92 4.25
C PHE A 109 9.66 10.38 4.55
N ASN A 110 9.24 10.91 5.70
CA ASN A 110 9.83 12.15 6.19
C ASN A 110 11.32 11.90 6.53
N ARG A 111 12.14 12.95 6.49
CA ARG A 111 13.59 12.81 6.78
C ARG A 111 13.86 12.19 8.15
N GLU A 112 13.02 12.49 9.15
CA GLU A 112 13.21 12.07 10.54
C GLU A 112 12.98 10.57 10.76
N ASN A 113 12.00 9.96 10.08
CA ASN A 113 11.65 8.55 10.25
C ASN A 113 12.03 7.70 9.03
N TYR A 114 12.94 8.20 8.19
CA TYR A 114 13.34 7.53 6.96
C TYR A 114 13.82 6.09 7.22
N PHE A 115 14.82 5.92 8.07
CA PHE A 115 15.39 4.60 8.36
C PHE A 115 14.42 3.72 9.14
N GLU A 116 13.60 4.27 10.04
CA GLU A 116 12.57 3.49 10.76
C GLU A 116 11.58 2.86 9.77
N ASN A 117 11.05 3.67 8.86
CA ASN A 117 10.05 3.23 7.90
C ASN A 117 10.66 2.28 6.86
N LEU A 118 11.88 2.58 6.40
CA LEU A 118 12.62 1.75 5.46
C LEU A 118 12.84 0.34 6.03
N LEU A 119 13.34 0.26 7.26
CA LEU A 119 13.56 -1.01 7.96
C LEU A 119 12.23 -1.72 8.21
N SER A 120 11.21 -1.02 8.68
CA SER A 120 9.89 -1.61 8.95
C SER A 120 9.28 -2.24 7.70
N LEU A 121 9.49 -1.65 6.53
CA LEU A 121 8.92 -2.11 5.27
C LEU A 121 9.68 -3.27 4.64
N TYR A 122 11.02 -3.20 4.64
CA TYR A 122 11.88 -4.08 3.84
C TYR A 122 12.77 -5.04 4.63
N LEU A 123 12.88 -4.89 5.96
CA LEU A 123 13.55 -5.87 6.80
C LEU A 123 12.56 -6.95 7.26
N PRO A 124 12.87 -8.25 7.12
CA PRO A 124 12.07 -9.32 7.69
C PRO A 124 12.18 -9.29 9.22
N ILE A 125 11.16 -8.76 9.90
CA ILE A 125 11.11 -8.67 11.37
C ILE A 125 9.85 -9.37 11.91
N ARG A 126 9.94 -10.03 13.07
CA ARG A 126 8.80 -10.67 13.75
C ARG A 126 8.19 -9.78 14.82
N SER A 127 8.95 -8.79 15.30
CA SER A 127 8.49 -7.76 16.22
C SER A 127 9.16 -6.42 15.94
N ARG A 128 8.47 -5.32 16.27
CA ARG A 128 9.05 -3.97 16.26
C ARG A 128 10.29 -3.87 17.16
N ASN A 129 10.38 -4.69 18.20
CA ASN A 129 11.50 -4.69 19.15
C ASN A 129 12.83 -5.14 18.52
N GLU A 130 12.80 -5.80 17.36
CA GLU A 130 14.00 -6.18 16.62
C GLU A 130 14.68 -4.97 15.96
N LEU A 131 13.94 -3.87 15.76
CA LEU A 131 14.48 -2.63 15.23
C LEU A 131 15.23 -1.86 16.32
N LYS A 132 16.56 -1.86 16.23
CA LYS A 132 17.42 -1.20 17.21
C LYS A 132 17.60 0.28 16.86
N LYS A 133 17.48 1.15 17.86
CA LYS A 133 17.83 2.57 17.76
C LYS A 133 19.33 2.78 18.06
N PRO A 134 20.00 3.75 17.42
CA PRO A 134 19.49 4.60 16.34
C PRO A 134 19.38 3.82 15.02
N TYR A 135 18.25 4.00 14.32
CA TYR A 135 17.88 3.18 13.16
C TYR A 135 18.87 3.29 11.99
N GLU A 136 19.48 4.46 11.79
CA GLU A 136 20.49 4.68 10.76
C GLU A 136 21.74 3.82 10.99
N LEU A 137 22.27 3.79 12.22
CA LEU A 137 23.42 2.95 12.55
C LEU A 137 23.07 1.46 12.44
N PHE A 138 21.85 1.08 12.84
CA PHE A 138 21.39 -0.29 12.70
C PHE A 138 21.25 -0.70 11.23
N TYR A 139 20.78 0.21 10.37
CA TYR A 139 20.74 -0.03 8.92
C TYR A 139 22.15 -0.21 8.34
N GLU A 140 23.10 0.68 8.67
CA GLU A 140 24.44 0.67 8.07
C GLU A 140 25.35 -0.45 8.60
N LYS A 141 25.27 -0.77 9.90
CA LYS A 141 26.22 -1.67 10.57
C LYS A 141 25.58 -2.92 11.19
N GLY A 142 24.25 -2.98 11.22
CA GLY A 142 23.54 -4.09 11.83
C GLY A 142 23.63 -5.37 11.00
N GLU A 143 23.57 -6.49 11.69
CA GLU A 143 23.48 -7.83 11.11
C GLU A 143 22.29 -8.56 11.74
N THR A 144 21.62 -9.36 10.93
CA THR A 144 20.50 -10.20 11.35
C THR A 144 20.69 -11.61 10.81
N PHE A 145 20.18 -12.60 11.54
CA PHE A 145 20.17 -13.97 11.05
C PHE A 145 19.03 -14.14 10.03
N ASP A 146 19.37 -14.54 8.81
CA ASP A 146 18.41 -14.86 7.76
C ASP A 146 18.00 -16.33 7.90
N ASN A 147 16.81 -16.58 8.43
CA ASN A 147 16.27 -17.93 8.59
C ASN A 147 16.05 -18.68 7.27
N ARG A 148 15.92 -17.98 6.13
CA ARG A 148 15.75 -18.65 4.83
C ARG A 148 17.06 -19.20 4.31
N GLN A 149 18.13 -18.45 4.52
CA GLN A 149 19.48 -18.80 4.06
C GLN A 149 20.33 -19.47 5.16
N GLN A 150 19.83 -19.49 6.41
CA GLN A 150 20.50 -20.03 7.59
C GLN A 150 21.88 -19.40 7.82
N CYS A 151 22.02 -18.09 7.61
CA CYS A 151 23.29 -17.37 7.75
C CYS A 151 23.11 -15.95 8.28
N MET A 152 24.18 -15.37 8.84
CA MET A 152 24.20 -13.95 9.21
C MET A 152 24.35 -13.09 7.96
N ARG A 153 23.52 -12.05 7.85
CA ARG A 153 23.55 -11.10 6.73
C ARG A 153 23.47 -9.67 7.25
N LYS A 154 24.04 -8.74 6.48
CA LYS A 154 23.93 -7.31 6.79
C LYS A 154 22.51 -6.82 6.55
N VAL A 155 22.01 -6.02 7.48
CA VAL A 155 20.69 -5.37 7.39
C VAL A 155 20.54 -4.60 6.08
N LYS A 156 21.55 -3.81 5.73
CA LYS A 156 21.60 -3.02 4.49
C LYS A 156 21.40 -3.85 3.23
N GLU A 157 22.04 -5.01 3.15
CA GLU A 157 21.97 -5.88 1.97
C GLU A 157 20.54 -6.43 1.79
N ILE A 158 19.95 -6.97 2.86
CA ILE A 158 18.59 -7.50 2.85
C ILE A 158 17.58 -6.40 2.45
N VAL A 159 17.69 -5.23 3.07
CA VAL A 159 16.78 -4.11 2.81
C VAL A 159 16.88 -3.64 1.36
N LEU A 160 18.09 -3.50 0.82
CA LEU A 160 18.30 -3.08 -0.57
C LEU A 160 17.78 -4.11 -1.57
N GLU A 161 17.98 -5.40 -1.32
CA GLU A 161 17.44 -6.49 -2.15
C GLU A 161 15.91 -6.45 -2.23
N ASN A 162 15.25 -6.32 -1.07
CA ASN A 162 13.80 -6.24 -1.01
C ASN A 162 13.27 -4.94 -1.62
N ARG A 163 13.92 -3.81 -1.33
CA ARG A 163 13.56 -2.49 -1.87
C ARG A 163 13.57 -2.46 -3.40
N LYS A 164 14.59 -3.05 -4.03
CA LYS A 164 14.72 -3.10 -5.50
C LYS A 164 13.51 -3.73 -6.19
N LYS A 165 12.80 -4.67 -5.55
CA LYS A 165 11.60 -5.31 -6.11
C LYS A 165 10.44 -4.35 -6.32
N TYR A 166 10.33 -3.33 -5.46
CA TYR A 166 9.19 -2.42 -5.40
C TYR A 166 9.50 -1.02 -5.91
N GLU A 167 10.78 -0.63 -5.85
CA GLU A 167 11.24 0.70 -6.23
C GLU A 167 12.02 0.73 -7.57
N ALA A 168 11.94 -0.33 -8.38
CA ALA A 168 12.65 -0.41 -9.67
C ALA A 168 12.36 0.77 -10.62
N HIS A 169 11.19 1.39 -10.51
CA HIS A 169 10.77 2.54 -11.32
C HIS A 169 10.99 3.91 -10.64
N VAL A 170 11.58 3.96 -9.44
CA VAL A 170 11.75 5.22 -8.67
C VAL A 170 12.66 6.22 -9.35
N LYS A 171 13.51 5.83 -10.32
CA LYS A 171 14.31 6.78 -11.09
C LYS A 171 13.46 7.77 -11.89
N GLU A 172 12.33 7.34 -12.45
CA GLU A 172 11.35 8.27 -13.09
C GLU A 172 10.62 9.12 -12.04
N THR A 173 10.47 8.60 -10.82
CA THR A 173 9.78 9.28 -9.71
C THR A 173 10.64 10.36 -9.08
N GLY A 174 11.96 10.21 -8.99
CA GLY A 174 12.86 11.22 -8.41
C GLY A 174 13.00 12.49 -9.25
N GLU A 175 12.95 12.35 -10.58
CA GLU A 175 12.87 13.49 -11.51
C GLU A 175 11.50 14.17 -11.41
N THR A 176 10.42 13.41 -11.33
CA THR A 176 9.06 13.97 -11.15
C THR A 176 8.81 14.50 -9.74
N GLU A 177 9.49 14.02 -8.71
CA GLU A 177 9.46 14.53 -7.33
C GLU A 177 10.33 15.77 -7.17
N SER A 178 11.51 15.81 -7.80
CA SER A 178 12.30 17.05 -7.89
C SER A 178 11.52 18.12 -8.64
N LEU A 179 10.89 17.75 -9.77
CA LEU A 179 10.01 18.63 -10.53
C LEU A 179 8.79 19.07 -9.70
N PHE A 180 8.15 18.15 -8.98
CA PHE A 180 7.00 18.46 -8.11
C PHE A 180 7.37 19.38 -6.95
N ASN A 181 8.52 19.16 -6.31
CA ASN A 181 9.01 20.00 -5.22
C ASN A 181 9.48 21.38 -5.73
N GLU A 182 10.12 21.43 -6.89
CA GLU A 182 10.49 22.68 -7.56
C GLU A 182 9.26 23.48 -8.00
N LEU A 183 8.21 22.79 -8.49
CA LEU A 183 6.92 23.40 -8.81
C LEU A 183 6.15 23.82 -7.56
N SER A 184 6.16 23.04 -6.47
CA SER A 184 5.43 23.36 -5.24
C SER A 184 6.05 24.48 -4.42
N LEU A 185 7.37 24.68 -4.52
CA LEU A 185 8.07 25.80 -3.86
C LEU A 185 7.87 27.13 -4.59
N ASN A 186 7.60 27.10 -5.89
CA ASN A 186 7.51 28.31 -6.73
C ASN A 186 6.08 28.74 -7.07
N MET A 187 5.07 27.88 -6.86
CA MET A 187 3.67 28.18 -7.18
C MET A 187 2.89 28.66 -5.95
N LYS A 188 2.15 29.76 -6.09
CA LYS A 188 1.21 30.22 -5.06
C LYS A 188 -0.01 29.28 -5.04
N ASP A 189 -0.58 29.03 -3.87
CA ASP A 189 -1.68 28.07 -3.60
C ASP A 189 -2.89 28.13 -4.57
N ASN A 190 -3.07 29.24 -5.30
CA ASN A 190 -4.19 29.45 -6.22
C ASN A 190 -3.95 28.94 -7.67
N GLU A 191 -2.71 28.64 -8.06
CA GLU A 191 -2.42 28.24 -9.46
C GLU A 191 -2.85 26.80 -9.77
N TRP A 192 -2.85 25.91 -8.77
CA TRP A 192 -3.39 24.55 -8.92
C TRP A 192 -4.90 24.55 -9.20
N ALA A 193 -5.63 25.43 -8.51
CA ALA A 193 -7.06 25.59 -8.72
C ALA A 193 -7.36 26.12 -10.14
N GLU A 194 -6.55 27.06 -10.64
CA GLU A 194 -6.68 27.57 -12.00
C GLU A 194 -6.31 26.54 -13.07
N ILE A 195 -5.23 25.79 -12.90
CA ILE A 195 -4.82 24.77 -13.88
C ILE A 195 -5.87 23.65 -13.97
N VAL A 196 -6.40 23.20 -12.83
CA VAL A 196 -7.48 22.19 -12.80
C VAL A 196 -8.77 22.75 -13.42
N ALA A 197 -9.18 23.96 -13.04
CA ALA A 197 -10.38 24.60 -13.59
C ALA A 197 -10.28 24.86 -15.11
N ASN A 198 -9.10 25.27 -15.60
CA ASN A 198 -8.88 25.50 -17.03
C ASN A 198 -8.84 24.19 -17.82
N LYS A 199 -8.31 23.11 -17.23
CA LYS A 199 -8.32 21.77 -17.84
C LYS A 199 -9.74 21.19 -17.90
N GLU A 200 -10.57 21.44 -16.88
CA GLU A 200 -11.99 21.09 -16.90
C GLU A 200 -12.75 21.87 -17.98
N LYS A 201 -12.53 23.19 -18.08
CA LYS A 201 -13.10 24.04 -19.15
C LYS A 201 -12.76 23.53 -20.55
N HIS A 202 -11.49 23.16 -20.78
CA HIS A 202 -11.05 22.61 -22.06
C HIS A 202 -11.69 21.25 -22.35
N SER A 203 -11.92 20.42 -21.32
CA SER A 203 -12.62 19.14 -21.46
C SER A 203 -14.12 19.31 -21.75
N THR A 204 -14.78 20.35 -21.23
CA THR A 204 -16.16 20.69 -21.60
C THR A 204 -16.24 21.21 -23.03
N TRP A 205 -15.32 22.10 -23.44
CA TRP A 205 -15.29 22.66 -24.80
C TRP A 205 -15.05 21.57 -25.86
N SER A 206 -14.17 20.61 -25.59
CA SER A 206 -13.97 19.46 -26.49
C SER A 206 -15.20 18.55 -26.58
N ARG A 207 -15.96 18.37 -25.50
CA ARG A 207 -17.22 17.60 -25.53
C ARG A 207 -18.34 18.32 -26.29
N GLU A 208 -18.40 19.65 -26.20
CA GLU A 208 -19.35 20.46 -26.97
C GLU A 208 -19.05 20.39 -28.47
N ILE A 209 -17.77 20.46 -28.86
CA ILE A 209 -17.33 20.29 -30.26
C ILE A 209 -17.60 18.87 -30.80
N GLU A 210 -17.45 17.84 -29.96
CA GLU A 210 -17.80 16.45 -30.33
C GLU A 210 -19.33 16.26 -30.47
N GLN A 211 -20.14 17.01 -29.73
CA GLN A 211 -21.60 17.00 -29.87
C GLN A 211 -22.08 17.79 -31.11
N GLU A 212 -21.44 18.91 -31.44
CA GLU A 212 -21.76 19.70 -32.65
C GLU A 212 -21.34 18.98 -33.95
N ASN A 213 -20.26 18.19 -33.94
CA ASN A 213 -19.76 17.46 -35.12
C ASN A 213 -20.38 16.07 -35.31
N ASN A 214 -21.39 15.70 -34.52
CA ASN A 214 -22.11 14.44 -34.71
C ASN A 214 -23.29 14.61 -35.69
N PRO A 215 -23.21 14.12 -36.94
CA PRO A 215 -24.24 14.35 -37.96
C PRO A 215 -25.57 13.64 -37.66
N ASP A 216 -25.62 12.71 -36.69
CA ASP A 216 -26.82 11.93 -36.37
C ASP A 216 -27.87 12.69 -35.52
N PHE A 217 -27.57 13.90 -35.04
CA PHE A 217 -28.54 14.74 -34.30
C PHE A 217 -29.30 15.77 -35.16
N ASN A 218 -28.98 15.89 -36.46
CA ASN A 218 -29.65 16.84 -37.37
C ASN A 218 -30.87 16.26 -38.11
N ILE A 219 -31.58 15.29 -37.54
CA ILE A 219 -32.91 14.90 -38.01
C ILE A 219 -33.96 15.75 -37.27
N ILE A 220 -34.16 16.96 -37.77
CA ILE A 220 -35.30 17.80 -37.39
C ILE A 220 -36.58 17.09 -37.88
N HIS A 221 -37.38 16.57 -36.95
CA HIS A 221 -38.76 16.21 -37.22
C HIS A 221 -39.54 17.47 -37.65
N LYS A 222 -39.73 17.65 -38.97
CA LYS A 222 -40.79 18.52 -39.50
C LYS A 222 -42.13 17.98 -38.99
N ARG A 223 -42.71 18.65 -37.98
CA ARG A 223 -44.12 18.50 -37.63
C ARG A 223 -44.95 18.87 -38.87
N LYS A 224 -45.73 17.93 -39.38
CA LYS A 224 -46.82 18.23 -40.32
C LYS A 224 -48.00 18.80 -39.52
N ASN A 225 -48.54 19.91 -40.03
CA ASN A 225 -49.84 20.44 -39.67
C ASN A 225 -50.96 19.46 -40.03
#